data_AF-A0A949LB43-F1
#
_entry.id   AF-A0A949LB43-F1
#
_cell.length_a   1.000
_cell.length_b   1.000
_cell.length_c   1.000
_cell.angle_alpha   90.00
_cell.angle_beta   90.00
_cell.angle_gamma   90.00
#
_symmetry.space_group_name_H-M   'P 1'
#
loop_
_entity.id
_entity.type
_entity.pdbx_description
1 polymer ?
#
loop_
_entity_poly.entity_id
_entity_poly.type
_entity_poly.pdbx_seq_one_letter_code
_entity_poly.pdbx_strand_id
1 'polypeptide(L)'
;KKRDVFDYIDVSGGYTSRSDKKRIYVIKASGEVASVKNGWLLKRNSGVHPGDTIIVPYDTYATGPMTYWLNMSQILFQLSTTTAALNSIGVF
;
A
#
# COMPACT_ATOMS: atom_id res chain seq x y z
N LYS A 1 31.34 -5.82 -2.67
CA LYS A 1 30.08 -6.09 -3.40
C LYS A 1 29.04 -5.10 -2.90
N LYS A 2 28.60 -4.12 -3.71
CA LYS A 2 27.50 -3.23 -3.31
C LYS A 2 26.22 -4.06 -3.29
N ARG A 3 25.58 -4.19 -2.12
CA ARG A 3 24.31 -4.90 -1.97
C ARG A 3 23.18 -3.89 -2.17
N ASP A 4 22.18 -4.27 -2.95
CA ASP A 4 20.97 -3.48 -3.14
C ASP A 4 20.04 -3.67 -1.94
N VAL A 5 19.07 -2.77 -1.76
CA VAL A 5 18.02 -2.89 -0.75
C VAL A 5 17.32 -4.25 -0.84
N PHE A 6 17.05 -4.72 -2.05
CA PHE A 6 16.39 -6.00 -2.31
C PHE A 6 17.23 -7.20 -1.84
N ASP A 7 18.55 -7.14 -1.98
CA ASP A 7 19.44 -8.20 -1.49
C ASP A 7 19.35 -8.30 0.04
N TYR A 8 19.30 -7.16 0.73
CA TYR A 8 19.15 -7.11 2.19
C TYR A 8 17.81 -7.66 2.65
N ILE A 9 16.73 -7.37 1.93
CA ILE A 9 15.40 -7.93 2.24
C ILE A 9 15.42 -9.45 2.07
N ASP A 10 16.01 -9.96 0.98
CA ASP A 10 16.08 -11.39 0.70
C ASP A 10 16.84 -12.17 1.78
N VAL A 11 18.03 -11.70 2.17
CA VAL A 11 18.81 -12.33 3.25
C VAL A 11 18.17 -12.18 4.63
N SER A 12 17.22 -11.26 4.80
CA SER A 12 16.46 -11.07 6.06
C SER A 12 15.24 -11.98 6.18
N GLY A 13 15.02 -12.89 5.23
CA GLY A 13 13.84 -13.78 5.19
C GLY A 13 12.75 -13.34 4.21
N GLY A 14 13.02 -12.33 3.40
CA GLY A 14 12.11 -11.87 2.34
C GLY A 14 10.92 -11.06 2.83
N TYR A 15 9.90 -10.97 1.99
CA TYR A 15 8.69 -10.19 2.24
C TYR A 15 7.64 -11.01 3.02
N THR A 16 6.96 -10.38 3.96
CA THR A 16 5.78 -10.98 4.62
C THR A 16 4.55 -10.93 3.70
N SER A 17 3.55 -11.79 3.94
CA SER A 17 2.32 -11.84 3.12
C SER A 17 1.55 -10.52 3.04
N ARG A 18 1.74 -9.63 4.03
CA ARG A 18 1.07 -8.34 4.12
C ARG A 18 2.07 -7.17 4.07
N SER A 19 3.23 -7.35 3.44
CA SER A 19 4.19 -6.27 3.21
C SER A 19 3.75 -5.39 2.06
N ASP A 20 3.88 -4.07 2.20
CA ASP A 20 3.74 -3.15 1.07
C ASP A 20 5.07 -3.01 0.32
N LYS A 21 5.18 -3.72 -0.81
CA LYS A 21 6.37 -3.73 -1.67
C LYS A 21 6.55 -2.44 -2.47
N LYS A 22 5.54 -1.57 -2.55
CA LYS A 22 5.57 -0.33 -3.32
C LYS A 22 6.07 0.85 -2.49
N ARG A 23 5.96 0.76 -1.16
CA ARG A 23 6.30 1.83 -0.20
C ARG A 23 7.54 1.50 0.63
N ILE A 24 8.55 0.86 0.05
CA ILE A 24 9.82 0.59 0.74
C ILE A 24 10.65 1.88 0.83
N TYR A 25 11.30 2.12 1.96
CA TYR A 25 12.20 3.26 2.15
C TYR A 25 13.39 2.92 3.04
N VAL A 26 14.44 3.72 2.90
CA VAL A 26 15.67 3.62 3.68
C VAL A 26 15.81 4.88 4.52
N ILE A 27 16.04 4.71 5.81
CA ILE A 27 16.49 5.77 6.71
C ILE A 27 18.02 5.74 6.65
N LYS A 28 18.63 6.82 6.17
CA LYS A 28 20.08 6.98 6.13
C LYS A 28 20.62 7.19 7.55
N ALA A 29 21.88 6.81 7.77
CA ALA A 29 22.56 7.11 9.02
C ALA A 29 22.57 8.62 9.38
N SER A 30 22.45 9.50 8.37
CA SER A 30 22.30 10.95 8.54
C SER A 30 20.91 11.40 9.02
N GLY A 31 19.93 10.50 9.07
CA GLY A 31 18.52 10.80 9.31
C GLY A 31 17.71 11.13 8.05
N GLU A 32 18.35 11.22 6.88
CA GLU A 32 17.64 11.41 5.60
C GLU A 32 16.78 10.20 5.25
N VAL A 33 15.56 10.43 4.74
CA VAL A 33 14.67 9.36 4.30
C VAL A 33 14.66 9.30 2.78
N ALA A 34 15.11 8.16 2.22
CA ALA A 34 15.14 7.92 0.79
C ALA A 34 14.13 6.83 0.39
N SER A 35 13.18 7.17 -0.50
CA SER A 35 12.24 6.20 -1.05
C SER A 35 12.92 5.24 -2.04
N VAL A 36 12.58 3.95 -1.97
CA VAL A 36 13.06 2.92 -2.88
C VAL A 36 12.02 2.75 -3.98
N LYS A 37 12.25 3.40 -5.13
CA LYS A 37 11.35 3.27 -6.28
C LYS A 37 11.69 2.02 -7.08
N ASN A 38 10.76 1.07 -7.10
CA ASN A 38 10.87 -0.12 -7.92
C ASN A 38 10.29 0.18 -9.31
N GLY A 39 11.10 0.72 -10.21
CA GLY A 39 10.73 0.97 -11.61
C GLY A 39 11.74 0.36 -12.57
N TRP A 40 11.26 -0.29 -13.63
CA TRP A 40 12.10 -0.89 -14.69
C TRP A 40 13.08 0.12 -15.30
N LEU A 41 12.70 1.40 -15.40
CA LEU A 41 13.51 2.45 -16.00
C LEU A 41 14.42 3.22 -15.02
N LEU A 42 14.24 3.04 -13.72
CA LEU A 42 14.98 3.77 -12.70
C LEU A 42 15.24 2.86 -11.51
N LYS A 43 16.25 1.99 -11.62
CA LYS A 43 16.96 1.49 -10.44
C LYS A 43 17.69 2.67 -9.78
N ARG A 44 16.96 3.56 -9.10
CA ARG A 44 17.56 4.35 -8.02
C ARG A 44 17.77 3.36 -6.87
N ASN A 45 18.82 2.56 -7.04
CA ASN A 45 19.46 1.83 -5.97
C ASN A 45 19.91 2.92 -5.01
N SER A 46 19.09 3.20 -3.99
CA SER A 46 19.42 4.13 -2.93
C SER A 46 20.52 3.48 -2.13
N GLY A 47 21.74 3.54 -2.68
CA GLY A 47 22.89 2.75 -2.26
C GLY A 47 22.94 2.68 -0.74
N VAL A 48 22.81 1.46 -0.22
CA VAL A 48 22.73 1.22 1.21
C VAL A 48 24.13 1.38 1.78
N HIS A 49 24.27 2.29 2.74
CA HIS A 49 25.51 2.52 3.46
C HIS A 49 25.45 1.86 4.85
N PRO A 50 26.60 1.58 5.49
CA PRO A 50 26.61 1.12 6.88
C PRO A 50 25.87 2.10 7.80
N GLY A 51 24.99 1.58 8.65
CA GLY A 51 24.14 2.39 9.54
C GLY A 51 22.78 2.78 8.94
N ASP A 52 22.56 2.55 7.64
CA ASP A 52 21.25 2.73 7.04
C ASP A 52 20.27 1.65 7.54
N THR A 53 19.00 2.02 7.72
CA THR A 53 17.91 1.12 8.10
C THR A 53 16.91 0.98 6.97
N ILE A 54 16.61 -0.25 6.57
CA ILE A 54 15.62 -0.55 5.53
C ILE A 54 14.30 -0.88 6.22
N ILE A 55 13.22 -0.19 5.82
CA ILE A 55 11.88 -0.43 6.36
C ILE A 55 10.95 -0.90 5.25
N VAL A 56 10.30 -2.03 5.52
CA VAL A 56 9.24 -2.60 4.69
C VAL A 56 7.93 -2.46 5.46
N PRO A 57 7.09 -1.47 5.14
CA PRO A 57 5.85 -1.24 5.87
C PRO A 57 4.81 -2.33 5.60
N TYR A 58 3.82 -2.37 6.48
CA TYR A 58 2.65 -3.22 6.32
C TYR A 58 1.65 -2.62 5.32
N ASP A 59 1.05 -3.46 4.50
CA ASP A 59 -0.03 -3.07 3.60
C ASP A 59 -1.34 -2.90 4.37
N THR A 60 -1.61 -1.65 4.71
CA THR A 60 -2.83 -1.18 5.39
C THR A 60 -4.05 -1.14 4.48
N TYR A 61 -3.87 -1.22 3.15
CA TYR A 61 -4.95 -1.08 2.16
C TYR A 61 -5.40 -2.41 1.56
N ALA A 62 -5.07 -3.54 2.19
CA ALA A 62 -5.56 -4.84 1.79
C ALA A 62 -7.07 -5.00 2.12
N THR A 63 -7.94 -4.14 1.57
CA THR A 63 -9.37 -4.41 1.43
C THR A 63 -9.52 -5.42 0.31
N GLY A 64 -9.99 -6.63 0.65
CA GLY A 64 -10.17 -7.69 -0.34
C GLY A 64 -11.16 -7.28 -1.44
N PRO A 65 -11.07 -7.89 -2.64
CA PRO A 65 -11.98 -7.58 -3.75
C PRO A 65 -13.46 -7.74 -3.38
N MET A 66 -13.79 -8.68 -2.49
CA MET A 66 -15.15 -8.88 -1.97
C MET A 66 -15.68 -7.66 -1.19
N THR A 67 -14.84 -7.00 -0.41
CA THR A 67 -15.22 -5.81 0.36
C THR A 67 -15.59 -4.65 -0.56
N TYR A 68 -14.89 -4.48 -1.68
CA TYR A 68 -15.24 -3.46 -2.68
C TYR A 68 -16.62 -3.70 -3.30
N TRP A 69 -16.92 -4.94 -3.69
CA TRP A 69 -18.23 -5.30 -4.26
C TRP A 69 -19.38 -5.13 -3.25
N LEU A 70 -19.15 -5.50 -1.98
CA LEU A 70 -20.13 -5.28 -0.92
C LEU A 70 -20.40 -3.81 -0.67
N ASN A 71 -19.37 -2.97 -0.60
CA ASN A 71 -19.52 -1.52 -0.40
C ASN A 71 -20.30 -0.89 -1.56
N MET A 72 -20.01 -1.27 -2.81
CA MET A 72 -20.74 -0.76 -3.97
C MET A 72 -22.21 -1.19 -3.95
N SER A 73 -22.48 -2.45 -3.61
CA SER A 73 -23.85 -2.97 -3.49
C SER A 73 -24.64 -2.26 -2.39
N GLN A 74 -24.00 -1.96 -1.25
CA GLN A 74 -24.62 -1.21 -0.15
C GLN A 74 -24.95 0.23 -0.55
N ILE A 75 -24.05 0.92 -1.25
CA ILE A 75 -24.32 2.27 -1.79
C ILE A 75 -25.54 2.22 -2.71
N LEU A 76 -25.60 1.26 -3.64
CA LEU A 76 -26.73 1.12 -4.57
C LEU A 76 -28.04 0.79 -3.85
N PHE A 77 -27.99 -0.05 -2.82
CA PHE A 77 -29.16 -0.36 -2.01
C PHE A 77 -29.68 0.89 -1.29
N GLN A 78 -28.78 1.66 -0.66
CA GLN A 78 -29.12 2.92 0.02
C GLN A 78 -29.70 3.96 -0.94
N LEU A 79 -29.18 4.06 -2.16
CA LEU A 79 -29.72 4.92 -3.21
C LEU A 79 -31.13 4.46 -3.62
N SER A 80 -31.32 3.16 -3.84
CA SER A 80 -32.62 2.59 -4.22
C SER A 80 -33.67 2.79 -3.13
N THR A 81 -33.30 2.59 -1.87
CA THR A 81 -34.19 2.83 -0.72
C THR A 81 -34.49 4.31 -0.53
N THR A 82 -33.56 5.22 -0.83
CA THR A 82 -33.81 6.66 -0.77
C THR A 82 -34.88 7.06 -1.78
N THR A 83 -34.82 6.55 -3.02
CA THR A 83 -35.87 6.79 -4.02
C THR A 83 -37.22 6.19 -3.60
N ALA A 84 -37.24 4.98 -3.03
CA ALA A 84 -38.47 4.37 -2.53
C ALA A 84 -39.04 5.12 -1.31
N ALA A 85 -38.19 5.57 -0.40
CA ALA A 85 -38.58 6.35 0.78
C ALA A 85 -39.14 7.72 0.38
N LEU A 86 -38.53 8.40 -0.59
CA LEU A 86 -39.05 9.64 -1.19
C LEU A 86 -40.45 9.44 -1.80
N ASN A 87 -40.72 8.28 -2.42
CA ASN A 87 -42.06 7.93 -2.88
C ASN A 87 -43.04 7.59 -1.74
N SER A 88 -42.56 7.16 -0.57
CA SER A 88 -43.42 6.79 0.58
C SER A 88 -43.75 7.95 1.53
N ILE A 89 -42.96 9.03 1.51
CA ILE A 89 -43.08 10.19 2.42
C ILE A 89 -44.06 11.26 1.89
N GLY A 90 -44.66 11.09 0.70
CA GLY A 90 -45.77 11.95 0.25
C GLY A 90 -45.33 13.26 -0.41
N VAL A 91 -44.64 13.15 -1.55
CA VAL A 91 -44.71 14.18 -2.60
C VAL A 91 -45.54 13.61 -3.76
N PHE A 92 -46.80 13.28 -3.46
CA PHE A 92 -47.94 13.22 -4.39
C PHE A 92 -49.21 13.51 -3.59
#